data_AF-A0A9Q0T006-F1
#
_entry.id   AF-A0A9Q0T006-F1
#
_cell.length_a   1.000
_cell.length_b   1.000
_cell.length_c   1.000
_cell.angle_alpha   90.00
_cell.angle_beta   90.00
_cell.angle_gamma   90.00
#
_symmetry.space_group_name_H-M   'P 1'
#
loop_
_entity.id
_entity.type
_entity.pdbx_description
1 polymer ?
#
loop_
_entity_poly.entity_id
_entity_poly.type
_entity_poly.pdbx_seq_one_letter_code
_entity_poly.pdbx_strand_id
1 'polypeptide(L)'
;MQFYTFLLTTLVTLSLLRLFIAFFTDGVIDGTPGTLVATFVTFVLNLSFALSIMGFLVMHISLVLGNTTTIEAFEKKTNPKWRYDLGRRKNFEQVFGVDKRCWFIPAYSEEDLECMPVLQGFDFPTRPDLDELQQF
;
A
#
# COMPACT_ATOMS: atom_id res chain seq x y z
N MET A 1 -4.08 -3.29 6.30
CA MET A 1 -4.96 -4.28 5.61
C MET A 1 -4.57 -4.51 4.14
N GLN A 2 -4.48 -3.48 3.28
CA GLN A 2 -4.20 -3.65 1.84
C GLN A 2 -2.90 -4.43 1.53
N PHE A 3 -1.84 -4.21 2.30
CA PHE A 3 -0.58 -4.95 2.15
C PHE A 3 -0.73 -6.46 2.37
N TYR A 4 -1.48 -6.87 3.40
CA TYR A 4 -1.74 -8.30 3.67
C TYR A 4 -2.59 -8.93 2.58
N THR A 5 -3.60 -8.20 2.10
CA THR A 5 -4.43 -8.66 0.99
C THR A 5 -3.59 -8.83 -0.28
N PHE A 6 -2.70 -7.90 -0.59
CA PHE A 6 -1.78 -8.02 -1.73
C PHE A 6 -0.84 -9.22 -1.61
N LEU A 7 -0.24 -9.45 -0.43
CA LEU A 7 0.61 -10.61 -0.20
C LEU A 7 -0.16 -11.92 -0.40
N LEU A 8 -1.37 -12.01 0.16
CA LEU A 8 -2.22 -13.19 0.03
C LEU A 8 -2.60 -13.45 -1.43
N THR A 9 -3.09 -12.43 -2.15
CA THR A 9 -3.52 -12.58 -3.56
C THR A 9 -2.34 -12.88 -4.48
N THR A 10 -1.16 -12.32 -4.19
CA THR A 10 0.07 -12.65 -4.93
C THR A 10 0.50 -14.09 -4.67
N LEU A 11 0.48 -14.55 -3.41
CA LEU A 11 0.79 -15.95 -3.06
C LEU A 11 -0.15 -16.94 -3.74
N VAL A 12 -1.45 -16.65 -3.74
CA VAL A 12 -2.47 -17.47 -4.43
C VAL A 12 -2.22 -17.46 -5.94
N THR A 13 -1.98 -16.30 -6.53
CA THR A 13 -1.66 -16.16 -7.96
C THR A 13 -0.40 -16.92 -8.36
N LEU A 14 0.67 -16.87 -7.56
CA LEU A 14 1.92 -17.61 -7.80
C LEU A 14 1.74 -19.12 -7.68
N SER A 15 0.91 -19.57 -6.72
CA SER A 15 0.58 -20.98 -6.55
C SER A 15 -0.21 -21.50 -7.75
N LEU A 16 -1.20 -20.74 -8.21
CA LEU A 16 -1.97 -21.03 -9.41
C LEU A 16 -1.13 -20.93 -10.69
N LEU A 17 -0.16 -20.02 -10.76
CA LEU A 17 0.77 -19.89 -11.89
C LEU A 17 1.61 -21.16 -12.06
N ARG A 18 2.12 -21.73 -10.95
CA ARG A 18 2.84 -23.00 -11.00
C ARG A 18 1.96 -24.12 -11.53
N LEU A 19 0.73 -24.22 -11.02
CA LEU A 19 -0.24 -25.22 -11.49
C LEU A 19 -0.61 -25.02 -12.96
N PHE A 20 -0.76 -23.77 -13.38
CA PHE A 20 -1.06 -23.38 -14.75
C PHE A 20 0.08 -23.75 -15.72
N ILE A 21 1.34 -23.44 -15.38
CA ILE A 21 2.49 -23.79 -16.21
C ILE A 21 2.66 -25.31 -16.31
N ALA A 22 2.53 -26.03 -15.18
CA ALA A 22 2.58 -27.49 -15.17
C ALA A 22 1.49 -28.09 -16.08
N PHE A 23 0.27 -27.53 -16.03
CA PHE A 23 -0.83 -27.92 -16.88
C PHE A 23 -0.53 -27.78 -18.39
N PHE A 24 0.11 -26.68 -18.83
CA PHE A 24 0.48 -26.48 -20.24
C PHE A 24 1.72 -27.31 -20.67
N THR A 25 2.58 -27.68 -19.72
CA THR A 25 3.87 -28.35 -20.02
C THR A 25 3.72 -29.87 -20.07
N ASP A 26 3.01 -30.46 -19.11
CA ASP A 26 2.91 -31.92 -19.01
C ASP A 26 1.78 -32.51 -19.85
N GLY A 27 0.86 -31.68 -20.39
CA GLY A 27 -0.18 -32.10 -21.35
C GLY A 27 -1.15 -33.20 -20.86
N VAL A 28 -0.97 -33.70 -19.64
CA VAL A 28 -1.68 -34.84 -19.07
C VAL A 28 -2.17 -34.43 -17.69
N ILE A 29 -3.29 -33.71 -17.69
CA ILE A 29 -4.22 -33.84 -16.57
C ILE A 29 -5.41 -34.59 -17.14
N ASP A 30 -5.73 -35.74 -16.54
CA ASP A 30 -6.99 -36.49 -16.70
C ASP A 30 -8.18 -35.66 -16.14
N GLY A 31 -8.26 -34.39 -16.54
CA GLY A 31 -9.18 -33.40 -16.04
C GLY A 31 -10.28 -33.19 -17.06
N THR A 32 -11.53 -33.24 -16.58
CA THR A 32 -12.67 -32.87 -17.42
C THR A 32 -12.49 -31.43 -17.96
N PRO A 33 -13.02 -31.11 -19.15
CA PRO A 33 -12.96 -29.75 -19.72
C PRO A 33 -13.41 -28.65 -18.75
N GLY A 34 -14.34 -28.96 -17.83
CA GLY A 34 -14.80 -28.03 -16.80
C GLY A 34 -13.71 -27.61 -15.80
N THR A 35 -12.84 -28.54 -15.38
CA THR A 35 -11.73 -28.24 -14.47
C THR A 35 -10.71 -27.32 -15.14
N LEU A 36 -10.44 -27.52 -16.44
CA LEU A 36 -9.58 -26.65 -17.25
C LEU A 36 -10.06 -25.20 -17.22
N VAL A 37 -11.33 -25.02 -17.58
CA VAL A 37 -11.94 -23.70 -17.69
C VAL A 37 -11.97 -23.03 -16.32
N ALA A 38 -12.31 -23.78 -15.26
CA ALA A 38 -12.28 -23.27 -13.90
C ALA A 38 -10.88 -22.79 -13.50
N THR A 39 -9.83 -23.60 -13.67
CA THR A 39 -8.46 -23.20 -13.31
C THR A 39 -7.98 -21.98 -14.11
N PHE A 40 -8.25 -21.93 -15.42
CA PHE A 40 -7.91 -20.80 -16.26
C PHE A 40 -8.61 -19.51 -15.80
N VAL A 41 -9.92 -19.56 -15.61
CA VAL A 41 -10.73 -18.40 -15.17
C VAL A 41 -10.30 -17.96 -13.78
N THR A 42 -10.13 -18.89 -12.83
CA THR A 42 -9.65 -18.58 -11.48
C THR A 42 -8.28 -17.92 -11.51
N PHE A 43 -7.34 -18.40 -12.35
CA PHE A 43 -6.02 -17.80 -12.49
C PHE A 43 -6.10 -16.36 -13.02
N VAL A 44 -6.80 -16.14 -14.13
CA VAL A 44 -6.92 -14.81 -14.76
C VAL A 44 -7.60 -13.80 -13.82
N LEU A 45 -8.67 -14.22 -13.13
CA LEU A 45 -9.37 -13.36 -12.17
C LEU A 45 -8.48 -13.02 -10.96
N ASN A 46 -7.77 -14.00 -10.39
CA ASN A 46 -6.84 -13.75 -9.27
C ASN A 46 -5.70 -12.82 -9.69
N LEU A 47 -5.12 -13.02 -10.88
CA LEU A 47 -4.06 -12.17 -11.40
C LEU A 47 -4.53 -10.72 -11.61
N SER A 48 -5.69 -10.53 -12.26
CA SER A 48 -6.29 -9.21 -12.48
C SER A 48 -6.57 -8.49 -11.16
N PHE A 49 -7.08 -9.21 -10.17
CA PHE A 49 -7.33 -8.66 -8.85
C PHE A 49 -6.03 -8.30 -8.11
N ALA A 50 -5.01 -9.16 -8.17
CA ALA A 50 -3.70 -8.88 -7.59
C ALA A 50 -3.04 -7.63 -8.20
N LEU A 51 -3.10 -7.47 -9.54
CA LEU A 51 -2.60 -6.29 -10.23
C LEU A 51 -3.38 -5.02 -9.84
N SER A 52 -4.70 -5.12 -9.69
CA SER A 52 -5.54 -4.00 -9.27
C SER A 52 -5.20 -3.51 -7.86
N ILE A 53 -5.03 -4.44 -6.90
CA ILE A 53 -4.59 -4.10 -5.54
C ILE A 53 -3.18 -3.54 -5.54
N MET A 54 -2.27 -4.06 -6.37
CA MET A 54 -0.91 -3.55 -6.47
C MET A 54 -0.89 -2.07 -6.86
N GLY A 55 -1.67 -1.67 -7.86
CA GLY A 55 -1.78 -0.26 -8.26
C GLY A 55 -2.31 0.63 -7.13
N PHE A 56 -3.34 0.17 -6.43
CA PHE A 56 -3.91 0.87 -5.28
C PHE A 56 -2.89 1.01 -4.13
N LEU A 57 -2.14 -0.06 -3.84
CA LEU A 57 -1.11 -0.08 -2.82
C LEU A 57 0.02 0.90 -3.14
N VAL A 58 0.50 0.94 -4.39
CA VAL A 58 1.53 1.89 -4.83
C VAL A 58 1.06 3.34 -4.69
N MET A 59 -0.21 3.61 -5.03
CA MET A 59 -0.81 4.93 -4.83
C MET A 59 -0.85 5.31 -3.34
N HIS A 60 -1.30 4.42 -2.46
CA HIS A 60 -1.29 4.66 -1.01
C HIS A 60 0.12 4.86 -0.45
N ILE A 61 1.11 4.06 -0.85
CA ILE A 61 2.50 4.23 -0.42
C ILE A 61 3.04 5.59 -0.87
N SER A 62 2.71 6.02 -2.09
CA SER A 62 3.14 7.33 -2.60
C SER A 62 2.54 8.49 -1.79
N LEU A 63 1.27 8.36 -1.38
CA LEU A 63 0.60 9.32 -0.50
C LEU A 63 1.23 9.36 0.89
N VAL A 64 1.51 8.20 1.49
CA VAL A 64 2.20 8.10 2.78
C VAL A 64 3.58 8.75 2.72
N LEU A 65 4.35 8.47 1.67
CA LEU A 65 5.68 9.07 1.49
C LEU A 65 5.64 10.59 1.28
N GLY A 66 4.55 11.12 0.73
CA GLY A 66 4.33 12.55 0.54
C GLY A 66 3.57 13.23 1.68
N ASN A 67 3.24 12.51 2.75
CA ASN A 67 2.37 12.95 3.84
C ASN A 67 1.16 13.75 3.35
N THR A 68 0.50 13.20 2.32
CA THR A 68 -0.63 13.84 1.64
C THR A 68 -1.77 12.83 1.63
N THR A 69 -2.95 13.23 2.06
CA THR A 69 -4.14 12.36 1.95
C THR A 69 -4.66 12.31 0.52
N THR A 70 -5.50 11.33 0.17
CA THR A 70 -6.08 11.26 -1.17
C THR A 70 -6.86 12.54 -1.51
N ILE A 71 -7.61 13.11 -0.56
CA ILE A 71 -8.37 14.35 -0.75
C ILE A 71 -7.43 15.52 -1.04
N GLU A 72 -6.38 15.66 -0.25
CA GLU A 72 -5.37 16.70 -0.44
C GLU A 72 -4.62 16.56 -1.76
N ALA A 73 -4.32 15.33 -2.19
CA ALA A 73 -3.68 15.08 -3.48
C ALA A 73 -4.58 15.48 -4.66
N PHE A 74 -5.91 15.33 -4.52
CA PHE A 74 -6.88 15.79 -5.51
C PHE A 74 -7.05 17.32 -5.52
N GLU A 75 -6.91 17.98 -4.38
CA GLU A 75 -7.02 19.46 -4.26
C GLU A 75 -5.74 20.21 -4.59
N LYS A 76 -4.58 19.52 -4.60
CA LYS A 76 -3.27 20.11 -4.87
C LYS A 76 -3.12 20.48 -6.35
N LYS A 77 -3.76 21.56 -6.77
CA LYS A 77 -3.76 22.02 -8.18
C LYS A 77 -2.49 22.76 -8.62
N THR A 78 -1.62 23.27 -7.73
CA THR A 78 -0.57 24.21 -8.18
C THR A 78 0.76 24.22 -7.41
N ASN A 79 0.88 23.66 -6.20
CA ASN A 79 2.11 23.83 -5.41
C ASN A 79 2.99 22.57 -5.32
N PRO A 80 4.23 22.58 -5.84
CA PRO A 80 5.13 21.42 -5.79
C PRO A 80 5.65 21.13 -4.37
N LYS A 81 5.70 22.13 -3.47
CA LYS A 81 6.10 21.96 -2.06
C LYS A 81 4.86 21.83 -1.17
N TRP A 82 4.76 20.73 -0.42
CA TRP A 82 3.68 20.49 0.53
C TRP A 82 4.09 20.89 1.94
N ARG A 83 3.19 21.56 2.67
CA ARG A 83 3.47 22.05 4.03
C ARG A 83 3.71 20.93 5.04
N TYR A 84 3.11 19.77 4.84
CA TYR A 84 3.23 18.60 5.72
C TYR A 84 4.30 17.59 5.25
N ASP A 85 4.97 17.84 4.12
CA ASP A 85 6.06 16.97 3.66
C ASP A 85 7.36 17.31 4.39
N LEU A 86 7.66 16.53 5.43
CA LEU A 86 8.85 16.62 6.28
C LEU A 86 10.00 15.71 5.79
N GLY A 87 9.82 15.06 4.63
CA GLY A 87 10.76 14.13 4.02
C GLY A 87 10.35 12.66 4.19
N ARG A 88 10.64 11.84 3.17
CA ARG A 88 10.17 10.43 3.03
C ARG A 88 10.31 9.57 4.29
N ARG A 89 11.40 9.71 5.07
CA ARG A 89 11.60 8.94 6.31
C ARG A 89 10.69 9.41 7.44
N LYS A 90 10.62 10.73 7.69
CA LYS A 90 9.79 11.29 8.76
C LYS A 90 8.31 11.11 8.48
N ASN A 91 7.89 11.25 7.22
CA ASN A 91 6.51 11.01 6.79
C ASN A 91 6.12 9.54 7.00
N PHE A 92 7.04 8.60 6.74
CA PHE A 92 6.79 7.18 6.99
C PHE A 92 6.69 6.87 8.48
N GLU A 93 7.58 7.44 9.29
CA GLU A 93 7.56 7.32 10.76
C GLU A 93 6.26 7.91 11.36
N GLN A 94 5.69 8.97 10.78
CA GLN A 94 4.38 9.50 11.21
C GLN A 94 3.22 8.53 11.02
N VAL A 95 3.27 7.66 10.01
CA VAL A 95 2.19 6.72 9.70
C VAL A 95 2.39 5.36 10.37
N PHE A 96 3.64 4.90 10.46
CA PHE A 96 3.96 3.55 10.96
C PHE A 96 4.53 3.54 12.39
N GLY A 97 4.83 4.70 12.96
CA GLY A 97 5.52 4.81 14.25
C GLY A 97 7.04 4.73 14.11
N VAL A 98 7.74 5.08 15.20
CA VAL A 98 9.20 5.07 15.25
C VAL A 98 9.73 3.64 15.41
N ASP A 99 8.96 2.77 16.04
CA ASP A 99 9.36 1.37 16.24
C ASP A 99 9.11 0.51 14.98
N LYS A 100 10.21 0.05 14.39
CA LYS A 100 10.22 -0.84 13.21
C LYS A 100 9.55 -2.18 13.45
N ARG A 101 9.40 -2.62 14.71
CA ARG A 101 8.73 -3.87 15.06
C ARG A 101 7.23 -3.79 14.83
N CYS A 102 6.64 -2.61 15.01
CA CYS A 102 5.22 -2.36 14.81
C CYS A 102 4.85 -2.12 13.34
N TRP A 103 5.81 -1.94 12.44
CA TRP A 103 5.52 -1.69 11.02
C TRP A 103 4.80 -2.87 10.33
N PHE A 104 5.02 -4.09 10.81
CA PHE A 104 4.42 -5.32 10.28
C PHE A 104 3.27 -5.86 11.13
N ILE A 105 2.78 -5.09 12.10
CA ILE A 105 1.69 -5.49 12.98
C ILE A 105 0.65 -4.36 12.94
N PRO A 106 -0.66 -4.63 12.80
CA PRO A 106 -1.69 -3.60 12.86
C PRO A 106 -1.90 -3.10 14.31
N ALA A 107 -0.82 -2.72 14.99
CA ALA A 107 -0.80 -2.24 16.36
C ALA A 107 0.27 -1.16 16.50
N TYR A 108 -0.08 -0.07 17.19
CA TYR A 108 0.88 0.95 17.60
C TYR A 108 1.49 0.57 18.95
N SER A 109 2.74 0.93 19.18
CA SER A 109 3.32 0.87 20.52
C SER A 109 2.65 1.91 21.42
N GLU A 110 2.43 1.60 22.70
CA GLU A 110 1.93 2.57 23.68
C GLU A 110 2.88 3.79 23.76
N GLU A 111 4.18 3.56 23.62
CA GLU A 111 5.21 4.61 23.59
C GLU A 111 5.05 5.54 22.37
N ASP A 112 4.74 4.99 21.19
CA ASP A 112 4.48 5.79 19.99
C ASP A 112 3.19 6.62 20.17
N LEU A 113 2.15 6.04 20.78
CA LEU A 113 0.87 6.72 21.03
C LEU A 113 1.00 7.89 22.03
N GLU A 114 1.87 7.75 23.03
CA GLU A 114 2.15 8.81 24.00
C GLU A 114 3.11 9.88 23.46
N CYS A 115 4.11 9.49 22.67
CA CYS A 115 5.17 10.40 22.21
C CYS A 115 4.86 11.11 20.89
N MET A 116 3.94 10.60 20.06
CA MET A 116 3.61 11.18 18.75
C MET A 116 2.20 11.82 18.78
N PRO A 117 2.07 13.14 19.04
CA PRO A 117 0.77 13.82 19.02
C PRO A 117 0.06 13.75 17.67
N VAL A 118 0.81 13.51 16.58
CA VAL A 118 0.28 13.25 15.23
C VAL A 118 -0.63 12.03 15.18
N LEU A 119 -0.39 11.01 15.99
CA LEU A 119 -1.23 9.81 16.04
C LEU A 119 -2.59 10.07 16.69
N GLN A 120 -2.71 11.14 17.49
CA GLN A 120 -3.99 11.59 18.06
C GLN A 120 -4.83 12.39 17.05
N GLY A 121 -4.22 12.86 15.95
CA GLY A 121 -4.91 13.53 14.84
C GLY A 121 -5.33 14.99 15.11
N PHE A 122 -4.89 15.58 16.22
CA PHE A 122 -5.23 16.98 16.56
C PHE A 122 -4.25 17.99 15.95
N ASP A 123 -2.96 17.67 15.90
CA ASP A 123 -1.90 18.56 15.40
C ASP A 123 -0.91 17.84 14.49
N PHE A 124 -0.52 18.50 13.39
CA PHE A 124 0.44 17.97 12.42
C PHE A 124 1.64 18.91 12.26
N PRO A 125 2.89 18.43 12.37
CA PRO A 125 4.07 19.25 12.20
C PRO A 125 4.19 19.77 10.76
N THR A 126 4.37 21.08 10.63
CA THR A 126 4.56 21.76 9.35
C THR A 126 6.03 22.06 9.09
N ARG A 127 6.38 22.25 7.82
CA ARG A 127 7.72 22.65 7.39
C ARG A 127 7.87 24.17 7.59
N PRO A 128 8.77 24.65 8.48
CA PRO A 128 8.84 26.07 8.87
C PRO A 128 9.20 27.03 7.72
N ASP A 129 9.93 26.55 6.71
CA ASP A 129 10.40 27.29 5.53
C ASP A 129 9.26 27.75 4.58
N LEU A 130 8.03 27.25 4.75
CA LEU A 130 6.86 27.71 3.99
C LEU A 130 6.03 28.77 4.71
N ASP A 131 6.12 28.84 6.03
CA ASP A 131 5.39 29.84 6.83
C ASP A 131 6.03 31.23 6.67
N GLU A 132 7.35 31.31 6.49
CA GLU A 132 8.06 32.58 6.22
C GLU A 132 7.73 33.16 4.83
N LEU A 133 7.43 32.32 3.83
CA LEU A 133 7.10 32.74 2.46
C LEU A 133 5.63 33.19 2.29
N GLN A 134 4.77 32.95 3.27
CA GLN A 134 3.37 33.42 3.27
C GLN A 134 3.15 34.68 4.12
N GLN A 135 4.19 35.15 4.82
CA GLN A 135 4.15 36.41 5.57
C GLN A 135 4.57 37.64 4.73
N PHE A 136 4.83 37.46 3.43
CA PHE A 136 5.10 38.53 2.47
C PHE A 136 4.05 38.60 1.37
#